data_AF-A0A7S0VX73-F1
#
_entry.id   AF-A0A7S0VX73-F1
#
_cell.length_a   1.000
_cell.length_b   1.000
_cell.length_c   1.000
_cell.angle_alpha   90.00
_cell.angle_beta   90.00
_cell.angle_gamma   90.00
#
_symmetry.space_group_name_H-M   'P 1'
#
loop_
_entity.id
_entity.type
_entity.pdbx_description
1 polymer ?
#
loop_
_entity_poly.entity_id
_entity_poly.type
_entity_poly.pdbx_seq_one_letter_code
_entity_poly.pdbx_strand_id
1 'polypeptide(L)'
;DGGAALWQSIQAQCPDTPLTLASQGIMVVGTPVGTADFCSEALEARLTRVVADLPKIAVVPDGLIHFQLLRSCLNVRLSYWLRCSAPSITRPTAAKFDKAIIESLAGYLQCPGLNQTFGDLPDVNEDTSPELLQLRDAMIQLRLPVRDGGGGLTSAAALVVPSFYSAFASTVQWLASTSERHRAVLPPSFNHPAACPSGFLGEYHSACQALG
;
A
#
# COMPACT_ATOMS: atom_id res chain seq x y z
N ASP A 1 16.54 -21.87 12.47
CA ASP A 1 17.98 -21.63 12.18
C ASP A 1 18.42 -21.99 10.75
N GLY A 2 17.51 -22.37 9.84
CA GLY A 2 17.87 -22.79 8.47
C GLY A 2 18.46 -21.72 7.55
N GLY A 3 18.24 -20.43 7.83
CA GLY A 3 18.73 -19.34 6.98
C GLY A 3 20.25 -19.15 7.01
N ALA A 4 20.92 -19.43 8.14
CA ALA A 4 22.36 -19.26 8.27
C ALA A 4 23.16 -20.30 7.47
N ALA A 5 22.68 -21.54 7.46
CA ALA A 5 23.29 -22.62 6.68
C ALA A 5 23.13 -22.40 5.16
N LEU A 6 21.95 -21.94 4.73
CA LEU A 6 21.70 -21.56 3.33
C LEU A 6 22.56 -20.36 2.91
N TRP A 7 22.73 -19.38 3.79
CA TRP A 7 23.61 -18.24 3.51
C TRP A 7 25.06 -18.66 3.26
N GLN A 8 25.60 -19.51 4.15
CA GLN A 8 26.97 -20.01 4.03
C GLN A 8 27.17 -20.81 2.73
N SER A 9 26.18 -21.61 2.31
CA SER A 9 26.28 -22.39 1.08
C SER A 9 26.23 -21.50 -0.18
N ILE A 10 25.42 -20.44 -0.18
CA ILE A 10 25.36 -19.48 -1.29
C ILE A 10 26.66 -18.67 -1.37
N GLN A 11 27.19 -18.21 -0.24
CA GLN A 11 28.44 -17.45 -0.20
C GLN A 11 29.63 -18.30 -0.67
N ALA A 12 29.64 -19.60 -0.38
CA ALA A 12 30.64 -20.54 -0.88
C ALA A 12 30.55 -20.76 -2.41
N GLN A 13 29.34 -20.70 -2.98
CA GLN A 13 29.12 -20.85 -4.44
C GLN A 13 29.50 -19.59 -5.22
N CYS A 14 29.41 -18.41 -4.60
CA CYS A 14 29.67 -17.11 -5.24
C CYS A 14 30.62 -16.23 -4.39
N PRO A 15 31.90 -16.62 -4.22
CA PRO A 15 32.82 -15.92 -3.31
C PRO A 15 33.15 -14.50 -3.74
N ASP A 16 33.12 -14.21 -5.05
CA ASP A 16 33.48 -12.90 -5.60
C ASP A 16 32.30 -11.91 -5.60
N THR A 17 31.08 -12.36 -5.27
CA THR A 17 29.90 -11.49 -5.23
C THR A 17 29.72 -10.96 -3.81
N PRO A 18 29.69 -9.63 -3.58
CA PRO A 18 29.47 -9.05 -2.25
C PRO A 18 28.00 -9.22 -1.85
N LEU A 19 27.65 -10.41 -1.40
CA LEU A 19 26.34 -10.72 -0.86
C LEU A 19 26.28 -10.22 0.58
N THR A 20 25.26 -9.42 0.91
CA THR A 20 24.99 -8.98 2.29
C THR A 20 23.74 -9.67 2.83
N LEU A 21 23.82 -10.27 4.02
CA LEU A 21 22.66 -10.88 4.66
C LEU A 21 21.74 -9.79 5.21
N ALA A 22 20.62 -9.55 4.55
CA ALA A 22 19.59 -8.62 5.01
C ALA A 22 18.59 -9.37 5.91
N SER A 23 18.89 -9.49 7.19
CA SER A 23 18.10 -10.27 8.15
C SER A 23 16.70 -9.70 8.42
N GLN A 24 16.50 -8.40 8.19
CA GLN A 24 15.23 -7.71 8.46
C GLN A 24 14.33 -7.58 7.22
N GLY A 25 14.91 -7.43 6.03
CA GLY A 25 14.14 -7.24 4.81
C GLY A 25 14.94 -6.62 3.68
N ILE A 26 14.33 -6.58 2.50
CA ILE A 26 14.91 -6.06 1.27
C ILE A 26 13.94 -5.13 0.55
N MET A 27 14.48 -4.24 -0.29
CA MET A 27 13.69 -3.39 -1.18
C MET A 27 13.60 -4.05 -2.57
N VAL A 28 12.38 -4.36 -3.00
CA VAL A 28 12.09 -4.98 -4.30
C VAL A 28 11.26 -4.01 -5.13
N VAL A 29 11.82 -3.48 -6.22
CA VAL A 29 11.16 -2.50 -7.11
C VAL A 29 10.59 -1.29 -6.34
N GLY A 30 11.25 -0.91 -5.24
CA GLY A 30 10.81 0.19 -4.38
C GLY A 30 9.74 -0.18 -3.34
N THR A 31 9.39 -1.45 -3.16
CA THR A 31 8.56 -1.96 -2.05
C THR A 31 9.39 -2.75 -1.03
N PRO A 32 9.21 -2.53 0.29
CA PRO A 32 9.87 -3.30 1.34
C PRO A 32 9.21 -4.67 1.47
N VAL A 33 10.03 -5.70 1.56
CA VAL A 33 9.64 -7.08 1.84
C VAL A 33 10.49 -7.58 3.00
N GLY A 34 9.87 -7.97 4.10
CA GLY A 34 10.59 -8.40 5.29
C GLY A 34 9.73 -8.35 6.55
N THR A 35 10.36 -8.01 7.67
CA THR A 35 9.69 -7.83 8.96
C THR A 35 8.71 -6.65 8.91
N ALA A 36 7.69 -6.69 9.78
CA ALA A 36 6.69 -5.64 9.87
C ALA A 36 7.31 -4.28 10.21
N ASP A 37 8.34 -4.27 11.07
CA ASP A 37 9.06 -3.07 11.47
C ASP A 37 9.81 -2.46 10.29
N PHE A 38 10.55 -3.27 9.53
CA PHE A 38 11.25 -2.83 8.32
C PHE A 38 10.30 -2.21 7.29
N CYS A 39 9.15 -2.85 7.07
CA CYS A 39 8.14 -2.34 6.14
C CYS A 39 7.51 -1.03 6.62
N SER A 40 7.22 -0.93 7.91
CA SER A 40 6.63 0.26 8.53
C SER A 40 7.59 1.45 8.49
N GLU A 41 8.87 1.23 8.82
CA GLU A 41 9.91 2.26 8.76
C GLU A 41 10.08 2.80 7.34
N ALA A 42 10.14 1.91 6.34
CA ALA A 42 10.24 2.31 4.93
C ALA A 42 9.01 3.12 4.46
N LEU A 43 7.81 2.75 4.89
CA LEU A 43 6.56 3.47 4.61
C LEU A 43 6.53 4.86 5.26
N GLU A 44 6.93 4.97 6.53
CA GLU A 44 7.00 6.25 7.23
C GLU A 44 8.07 7.17 6.60
N ALA A 45 9.25 6.64 6.26
CA ALA A 45 10.27 7.41 5.55
C ALA A 45 9.77 7.90 4.18
N ARG A 46 8.91 7.12 3.50
CA ARG A 46 8.27 7.53 2.25
C ARG A 46 7.22 8.61 2.48
N LEU A 47 6.37 8.44 3.49
CA LEU A 47 5.35 9.43 3.87
C LEU A 47 5.99 10.79 4.13
N THR A 48 7.06 10.83 4.93
CA THR A 48 7.80 12.06 5.24
C THR A 48 8.25 12.78 3.97
N ARG A 49 8.82 12.06 2.99
CA ARG A 49 9.22 12.65 1.70
C ARG A 49 8.03 13.18 0.89
N VAL A 50 6.89 12.49 0.95
CA VAL A 50 5.69 12.91 0.22
C VAL A 50 5.09 14.17 0.83
N VAL A 51 4.95 14.19 2.15
CA VAL A 51 4.42 15.33 2.92
C VAL A 51 5.33 16.55 2.81
N ALA A 52 6.64 16.36 2.71
CA ALA A 52 7.61 17.44 2.48
C ALA A 52 7.42 18.18 1.14
N ASP A 53 6.63 17.62 0.20
CA ASP A 53 6.30 18.30 -1.05
C ASP A 53 5.04 19.18 -0.96
N LEU A 54 4.23 19.07 0.12
CA LEU A 54 3.03 19.90 0.30
C LEU A 54 3.33 21.41 0.34
N PRO A 55 4.37 21.90 1.06
CA PRO A 55 4.72 23.32 1.03
C PRO A 55 5.08 23.83 -0.37
N LYS A 56 5.58 22.95 -1.25
CA LYS A 56 5.99 23.33 -2.61
C LYS A 56 4.81 23.66 -3.51
N ILE A 57 3.64 23.10 -3.26
CA ILE A 57 2.42 23.41 -4.02
C ILE A 57 1.62 24.56 -3.37
N ALA A 58 1.83 24.83 -2.09
CA ALA A 58 1.16 25.91 -1.36
C ALA A 58 1.56 27.31 -1.86
N VAL A 59 2.69 27.45 -2.56
CA VAL A 59 3.14 28.72 -3.15
C VAL A 59 2.36 29.12 -4.41
N VAL A 60 1.56 28.21 -4.97
CA VAL A 60 0.76 28.47 -6.17
C VAL A 60 -0.47 29.30 -5.77
N PRO A 61 -0.63 30.54 -6.26
CA PRO A 61 -1.71 31.43 -5.83
C PRO A 61 -3.07 31.08 -6.45
N ASP A 62 -3.07 30.37 -7.57
CA ASP A 62 -4.29 29.95 -8.24
C ASP A 62 -4.86 28.70 -7.57
N GLY A 63 -6.07 28.82 -7.02
CA GLY A 63 -6.72 27.72 -6.29
C GLY A 63 -7.06 26.51 -7.15
N LEU A 64 -7.35 26.71 -8.44
CA LEU A 64 -7.66 25.61 -9.34
C LEU A 64 -6.38 24.81 -9.68
N ILE A 65 -5.29 25.51 -9.99
CA ILE A 65 -3.99 24.89 -10.24
C ILE A 65 -3.49 24.20 -8.97
N HIS A 66 -3.58 24.86 -7.82
CA HIS A 66 -3.21 24.27 -6.52
C HIS A 66 -3.97 22.96 -6.27
N PHE A 67 -5.29 22.99 -6.42
CA PHE A 67 -6.13 21.81 -6.22
C PHE A 67 -5.80 20.69 -7.20
N GLN A 68 -5.56 21.01 -8.47
CA GLN A 68 -5.19 20.03 -9.48
C GLN A 68 -3.84 19.35 -9.16
N LEU A 69 -2.84 20.11 -8.70
CA LEU A 69 -1.55 19.57 -8.27
C LEU A 69 -1.72 18.67 -7.03
N LEU A 70 -2.50 19.11 -6.04
CA LEU A 70 -2.78 18.32 -4.84
C LEU A 70 -3.44 16.98 -5.23
N ARG A 71 -4.49 17.02 -6.05
CA ARG A 71 -5.27 15.86 -6.47
C ARG A 71 -4.50 14.90 -7.39
N SER A 72 -3.88 15.41 -8.44
CA SER A 72 -3.30 14.58 -9.50
C SER A 72 -1.82 14.27 -9.30
N CYS A 73 -1.09 15.07 -8.52
CA CYS A 73 0.35 14.86 -8.31
C CYS A 73 0.68 14.31 -6.93
N LEU A 74 0.07 14.83 -5.86
CA LEU A 74 0.40 14.40 -4.49
C LEU A 74 -0.50 13.24 -4.01
N ASN A 75 -1.81 13.35 -4.19
CA ASN A 75 -2.78 12.38 -3.64
C ASN A 75 -2.56 10.93 -4.15
N VAL A 76 -1.99 10.79 -5.35
CA VAL A 76 -1.72 9.49 -6.00
C VAL A 76 -0.44 8.81 -5.52
N ARG A 77 0.42 9.49 -4.75
CA ARG A 77 1.80 9.02 -4.50
C ARG A 77 1.88 7.82 -3.57
N LEU A 78 0.86 7.58 -2.76
CA LEU A 78 0.80 6.41 -1.88
C LEU A 78 0.16 5.20 -2.56
N SER A 79 -0.56 5.37 -3.67
CA SER A 79 -1.37 4.31 -4.32
C SER A 79 -0.57 3.07 -4.74
N TYR A 80 0.71 3.21 -5.09
CA TYR A 80 1.57 2.06 -5.38
C TYR A 80 1.75 1.19 -4.13
N TRP A 81 2.05 1.80 -2.99
CA TRP A 81 2.37 1.10 -1.74
C TRP A 81 1.15 0.43 -1.12
N LEU A 82 -0.03 1.04 -1.26
CA LEU A 82 -1.30 0.44 -0.83
C LEU A 82 -1.60 -0.89 -1.55
N ARG A 83 -1.01 -1.12 -2.74
CA ARG A 83 -1.17 -2.35 -3.51
C ARG A 83 -0.14 -3.41 -3.16
N CYS A 84 1.03 -3.01 -2.64
CA CYS A 84 2.19 -3.88 -2.51
C CYS A 84 2.44 -4.37 -1.07
N SER A 85 1.88 -3.71 -0.07
CA SER A 85 2.07 -4.05 1.35
C SER A 85 0.74 -4.35 2.04
N ALA A 86 0.79 -5.20 3.07
CA ALA A 86 -0.41 -5.67 3.76
C ALA A 86 -1.20 -4.51 4.41
N PRO A 87 -2.55 -4.59 4.45
CA PRO A 87 -3.41 -3.57 5.06
C PRO A 87 -3.07 -3.22 6.51
N SER A 88 -2.59 -4.20 7.30
CA SER A 88 -2.16 -3.99 8.68
C SER A 88 -0.98 -3.03 8.79
N ILE A 89 -0.10 -3.01 7.79
CA ILE A 89 1.12 -2.18 7.75
C ILE A 89 0.80 -0.81 7.13
N THR A 90 0.01 -0.76 6.05
CA THR A 90 -0.20 0.49 5.30
C THR A 90 -1.26 1.41 5.90
N ARG A 91 -2.22 0.88 6.68
CA ARG A 91 -3.35 1.66 7.20
C ARG A 91 -2.93 2.85 8.09
N PRO A 92 -2.01 2.72 9.05
CA PRO A 92 -1.58 3.85 9.88
C PRO A 92 -0.97 4.99 9.06
N THR A 93 -0.06 4.64 8.13
CA THR A 93 0.59 5.62 7.25
C THR A 93 -0.40 6.27 6.27
N ALA A 94 -1.38 5.52 5.77
CA ALA A 94 -2.44 6.06 4.90
C ALA A 94 -3.34 7.07 5.64
N ALA A 95 -3.68 6.82 6.90
CA ALA A 95 -4.45 7.76 7.71
C ALA A 95 -3.67 9.06 7.98
N LYS A 96 -2.38 8.96 8.30
CA LYS A 96 -1.48 10.13 8.45
C LYS A 96 -1.36 10.93 7.14
N PHE A 97 -1.27 10.23 6.00
CA PHE A 97 -1.20 10.85 4.68
C PHE A 97 -2.45 11.68 4.39
N ASP A 98 -3.63 11.07 4.53
CA ASP A 98 -4.90 11.76 4.28
C ASP A 98 -5.08 12.98 5.21
N LYS A 99 -4.66 12.86 6.48
CA LYS A 99 -4.66 13.99 7.43
C LYS A 99 -3.79 15.14 6.92
N ALA A 100 -2.54 14.86 6.52
CA ALA A 100 -1.63 15.88 6.01
C ALA A 100 -2.14 16.57 4.73
N ILE A 101 -2.78 15.82 3.83
CA ILE A 101 -3.40 16.36 2.61
C ILE A 101 -4.51 17.36 2.96
N ILE A 102 -5.39 16.99 3.89
CA ILE A 102 -6.52 17.85 4.29
C ILE A 102 -6.04 19.06 5.11
N GLU A 103 -5.07 18.89 6.00
CA GLU A 103 -4.46 20.01 6.72
C GLU A 103 -3.80 21.01 5.77
N SER A 104 -3.10 20.52 4.74
CA SER A 104 -2.51 21.40 3.72
C SER A 104 -3.58 22.18 2.94
N LEU A 105 -4.68 21.52 2.56
CA LEU A 105 -5.77 22.18 1.84
C LEU A 105 -6.52 23.18 2.73
N ALA A 106 -6.77 22.83 4.00
CA ALA A 106 -7.39 23.70 4.99
C ALA A 106 -6.56 24.97 5.22
N GLY A 107 -5.23 24.83 5.31
CA GLY A 107 -4.30 25.94 5.40
C GLY A 107 -4.32 26.84 4.16
N TYR A 108 -4.35 26.25 2.97
CA TYR A 108 -4.44 26.99 1.71
C TYR A 108 -5.75 27.80 1.59
N LEU A 109 -6.88 27.17 1.93
CA LEU A 109 -8.21 27.80 1.87
C LEU A 109 -8.49 28.74 3.06
N GLN A 110 -7.59 28.83 4.04
CA GLN A 110 -7.82 29.54 5.31
C GLN A 110 -9.11 29.10 6.02
N CYS A 111 -9.45 27.81 5.91
CA CYS A 111 -10.65 27.21 6.47
C CYS A 111 -10.25 26.18 7.54
N PRO A 112 -10.01 26.61 8.79
CA PRO A 112 -9.55 25.72 9.86
C PRO A 112 -10.61 24.69 10.25
N GLY A 113 -11.90 24.89 9.97
CA GLY A 113 -12.92 23.87 10.23
C GLY A 113 -12.67 22.57 9.45
N LEU A 114 -12.12 22.66 8.23
CA LEU A 114 -11.97 21.54 7.30
C LEU A 114 -11.11 20.39 7.85
N ASN A 115 -10.12 20.71 8.71
CA ASN A 115 -9.27 19.69 9.33
C ASN A 115 -9.93 19.00 10.54
N GLN A 116 -10.93 19.61 11.16
CA GLN A 116 -11.61 19.09 12.35
C GLN A 116 -12.60 17.98 12.01
N THR A 117 -13.07 17.95 10.75
CA THR A 117 -13.98 16.91 10.25
C THR A 117 -13.25 15.65 9.75
N PHE A 118 -11.94 15.58 9.95
CA PHE A 118 -11.11 14.49 9.47
C PHE A 118 -11.05 13.34 10.48
N GLY A 119 -11.65 12.20 10.13
CA GLY A 119 -11.60 10.95 10.93
C GLY A 119 -12.83 10.73 11.79
N ASP A 120 -13.35 11.82 12.37
CA ASP A 120 -14.58 11.85 13.16
C ASP A 120 -15.55 12.83 12.50
N LEU A 121 -16.28 12.38 11.46
CA LEU A 121 -17.48 13.12 11.07
C LEU A 121 -18.42 13.01 12.27
N PRO A 122 -18.73 14.10 13.00
CA PRO A 122 -19.59 13.98 14.17
C PRO A 122 -20.93 13.39 13.75
N ASP A 123 -21.46 12.48 14.57
CA ASP A 123 -22.81 11.97 14.39
C ASP A 123 -23.77 13.18 14.35
N VAL A 124 -24.56 13.24 13.28
CA VAL A 124 -25.48 14.34 13.06
C VAL A 124 -26.63 14.18 14.06
N ASN A 125 -26.64 15.05 15.07
CA ASN A 125 -27.75 15.19 16.01
C ASN A 125 -28.60 16.40 15.61
N GLU A 126 -29.82 16.49 16.14
CA GLU A 126 -30.74 17.62 15.88
C GLU A 126 -30.13 18.99 16.26
N ASP A 127 -29.18 19.01 17.20
CA ASP A 127 -28.49 20.23 17.66
C ASP A 127 -27.25 20.62 16.81
N THR A 128 -26.94 19.88 15.73
CA THR A 128 -25.75 20.15 14.92
C THR A 128 -25.89 21.48 14.18
N SER A 129 -24.90 22.38 14.32
CA SER A 129 -24.96 23.67 13.64
C SER A 129 -24.99 23.49 12.11
N PRO A 130 -25.75 24.32 11.37
CA PRO A 130 -25.83 24.24 9.91
C PRO A 130 -24.47 24.36 9.21
N GLU A 131 -23.54 25.13 9.80
CA GLU A 131 -22.18 25.34 9.31
C GLU A 131 -21.37 24.03 9.33
N LEU A 132 -21.53 23.23 10.38
CA LEU A 132 -20.85 21.95 10.56
C LEU A 132 -21.37 20.90 9.57
N LEU A 133 -22.68 20.93 9.28
CA LEU A 133 -23.30 20.10 8.23
C LEU A 133 -22.76 20.44 6.84
N GLN A 134 -22.69 21.73 6.49
CA GLN A 134 -22.14 22.16 5.20
C GLN A 134 -20.68 21.75 5.03
N LEU A 135 -19.89 21.87 6.09
CA LEU A 135 -18.49 21.47 6.07
C LEU A 135 -18.32 19.95 5.90
N ARG A 136 -19.17 19.16 6.58
CA ARG A 136 -19.24 17.71 6.40
C ARG A 136 -19.59 17.34 4.96
N ASP A 137 -20.61 17.97 4.38
CA ASP A 137 -21.02 17.70 3.00
C ASP A 137 -19.94 18.11 2.00
N ALA A 138 -19.27 19.25 2.22
CA ALA A 138 -18.13 19.67 1.42
C ALA A 138 -16.98 18.65 1.49
N MET A 139 -16.69 18.10 2.67
CA MET A 139 -15.68 17.05 2.84
C MET A 139 -16.05 15.74 2.13
N ILE A 140 -17.32 15.35 2.16
CA ILE A 140 -17.82 14.18 1.42
C ILE A 140 -17.65 14.43 -0.09
N GLN A 141 -18.13 15.57 -0.58
CA GLN A 141 -18.00 15.95 -2.00
C GLN A 141 -16.53 15.99 -2.44
N LEU A 142 -15.63 16.55 -1.62
CA LEU A 142 -14.20 16.62 -1.93
C LEU A 142 -13.58 15.23 -2.17
N ARG A 143 -14.00 14.22 -1.42
CA ARG A 143 -13.50 12.83 -1.52
C ARG A 143 -14.15 12.00 -2.61
N LEU A 144 -15.38 12.33 -3.00
CA LEU A 144 -16.10 11.60 -4.03
C LEU A 144 -15.35 11.67 -5.37
N PRO A 145 -15.40 10.61 -6.20
CA PRO A 145 -14.85 10.63 -7.54
C PRO A 145 -15.46 11.77 -8.39
N VAL A 146 -14.67 12.30 -9.32
CA VAL A 146 -15.13 13.38 -10.22
C VAL A 146 -16.34 12.98 -11.05
N ARG A 147 -16.42 11.71 -11.47
CA ARG A 147 -17.58 11.16 -12.21
C ARG A 147 -18.89 11.19 -11.40
N ASP A 148 -18.79 11.23 -10.08
CA ASP A 148 -19.92 11.25 -9.14
C ASP A 148 -20.17 12.68 -8.63
N GLY A 149 -19.62 13.70 -9.29
CA GLY A 149 -19.77 15.12 -8.92
C GLY A 149 -18.84 15.58 -7.80
N GLY A 150 -17.84 14.79 -7.42
CA GLY A 150 -16.90 15.12 -6.35
C GLY A 150 -15.60 15.80 -6.78
N GLY A 151 -14.76 16.13 -5.80
CA GLY A 151 -13.44 16.72 -6.00
C GLY A 151 -12.35 15.73 -6.41
N GLY A 152 -12.56 14.43 -6.22
CA GLY A 152 -11.59 13.40 -6.56
C GLY A 152 -10.36 13.33 -5.65
N LEU A 153 -10.40 13.97 -4.48
CA LEU A 153 -9.37 13.87 -3.45
C LEU A 153 -9.60 12.61 -2.61
N THR A 154 -9.47 11.45 -3.26
CA THR A 154 -9.79 10.14 -2.67
C THR A 154 -8.93 9.84 -1.45
N SER A 155 -9.54 9.31 -0.39
CA SER A 155 -8.85 8.88 0.83
C SER A 155 -7.99 7.63 0.59
N ALA A 156 -6.68 7.75 0.83
CA ALA A 156 -5.76 6.64 0.83
C ALA A 156 -6.14 5.58 1.87
N ALA A 157 -6.59 6.00 3.07
CA ALA A 157 -7.01 5.10 4.13
C ALA A 157 -8.23 4.24 3.72
N ALA A 158 -9.19 4.84 3.02
CA ALA A 158 -10.33 4.11 2.45
C ALA A 158 -9.90 3.14 1.33
N LEU A 159 -8.83 3.46 0.60
CA LEU A 159 -8.31 2.66 -0.50
C LEU A 159 -7.40 1.50 -0.09
N VAL A 160 -6.92 1.45 1.16
CA VAL A 160 -5.96 0.42 1.64
C VAL A 160 -6.41 -1.01 1.29
N VAL A 161 -7.61 -1.40 1.75
CA VAL A 161 -8.14 -2.75 1.57
C VAL A 161 -8.40 -3.07 0.10
N PRO A 162 -9.20 -2.28 -0.65
CA PRO A 162 -9.49 -2.60 -2.04
C PRO A 162 -8.23 -2.55 -2.92
N SER A 163 -7.27 -1.66 -2.65
CA SER A 163 -6.02 -1.60 -3.41
C SER A 163 -5.18 -2.86 -3.25
N PHE A 164 -5.02 -3.34 -2.00
CA PHE A 164 -4.25 -4.55 -1.73
C PHE A 164 -4.88 -5.79 -2.38
N TYR A 165 -6.16 -6.04 -2.11
CA TYR A 165 -6.82 -7.26 -2.60
C TYR A 165 -7.01 -7.26 -4.13
N SER A 166 -7.25 -6.11 -4.76
CA SER A 166 -7.34 -6.03 -6.23
C SER A 166 -5.98 -6.31 -6.89
N ALA A 167 -4.88 -5.80 -6.34
CA ALA A 167 -3.54 -6.07 -6.83
C ALA A 167 -3.14 -7.54 -6.61
N PHE A 168 -3.47 -8.10 -5.45
CA PHE A 168 -3.25 -9.50 -5.14
C PHE A 168 -4.04 -10.41 -6.09
N ALA A 169 -5.34 -10.18 -6.26
CA ALA A 169 -6.17 -10.96 -7.17
C ALA A 169 -5.66 -10.92 -8.61
N SER A 170 -5.26 -9.74 -9.09
CA SER A 170 -4.66 -9.57 -10.42
C SER A 170 -3.36 -10.38 -10.56
N THR A 171 -2.54 -10.38 -9.52
CA THR A 171 -1.28 -11.14 -9.49
C THR A 171 -1.52 -12.65 -9.49
N VAL A 172 -2.48 -13.13 -8.69
CA VAL A 172 -2.85 -14.55 -8.63
C VAL A 172 -3.42 -15.01 -9.97
N GLN A 173 -4.29 -14.21 -10.60
CA GLN A 173 -4.82 -14.52 -11.93
C GLN A 173 -3.70 -14.57 -12.98
N TRP A 174 -2.77 -13.61 -12.93
CA TRP A 174 -1.60 -13.62 -13.78
C TRP A 174 -0.76 -14.88 -13.54
N LEU A 175 -0.44 -15.24 -12.29
CA LEU A 175 0.32 -16.46 -11.97
C LEU A 175 -0.39 -17.72 -12.45
N ALA A 176 -1.70 -17.84 -12.26
CA ALA A 176 -2.49 -18.97 -12.74
C ALA A 176 -2.36 -19.13 -14.26
N SER A 177 -2.64 -18.06 -15.03
CA SER A 177 -2.51 -18.07 -16.49
C SER A 177 -1.07 -18.25 -17.00
N THR A 178 -0.08 -17.82 -16.21
CA THR A 178 1.34 -17.88 -16.57
C THR A 178 1.92 -19.24 -16.23
N SER A 179 1.50 -19.88 -15.14
CA SER A 179 1.94 -21.24 -14.77
C SER A 179 1.54 -22.28 -15.82
N GLU A 180 0.36 -22.12 -16.45
CA GLU A 180 -0.05 -22.96 -17.58
C GLU A 180 0.85 -22.76 -18.81
N ARG A 181 1.27 -21.51 -19.08
CA ARG A 181 2.15 -21.17 -20.22
C ARG A 181 3.63 -21.53 -19.96
N HIS A 182 4.11 -21.34 -18.74
CA HIS A 182 5.51 -21.52 -18.35
C HIS A 182 5.83 -22.94 -17.89
N ARG A 183 4.84 -23.80 -17.64
CA ARG A 183 5.04 -25.25 -17.44
C ARG A 183 5.86 -25.90 -18.55
N ALA A 184 5.76 -25.35 -19.76
CA ALA A 184 6.50 -25.79 -20.94
C ALA A 184 7.95 -25.24 -21.03
N VAL A 185 8.31 -24.23 -20.23
CA VAL A 185 9.57 -23.45 -20.36
C VAL A 185 10.45 -23.54 -19.11
N LEU A 186 9.86 -23.81 -17.93
CA LEU A 186 10.63 -23.94 -16.69
C LEU A 186 11.47 -25.22 -16.70
N PRO A 187 12.69 -25.19 -16.14
CA PRO A 187 13.50 -26.39 -15.94
C PRO A 187 12.70 -27.47 -15.19
N PRO A 188 12.91 -28.76 -15.49
CA PRO A 188 12.18 -29.86 -14.85
C PRO A 188 12.21 -29.82 -13.32
N SER A 189 13.24 -29.21 -12.72
CA SER A 189 13.42 -29.02 -11.28
C SER A 189 12.39 -28.10 -10.61
N PHE A 190 11.73 -27.21 -11.36
CA PHE A 190 10.63 -26.37 -10.87
C PHE A 190 9.24 -26.93 -11.25
N ASN A 191 9.21 -27.93 -12.13
CA ASN A 191 8.02 -28.71 -12.44
C ASN A 191 7.89 -29.83 -11.39
N HIS A 192 7.43 -29.48 -10.18
CA HIS A 192 6.92 -30.54 -9.30
C HIS A 192 5.75 -31.23 -10.02
N PRO A 193 5.75 -32.56 -10.14
CA PRO A 193 4.62 -33.26 -10.76
C PRO A 193 3.36 -32.94 -9.98
N ALA A 194 2.36 -32.37 -10.67
CA ALA A 194 1.02 -32.19 -10.11
C ALA A 194 0.35 -33.56 -10.08
N ALA A 195 0.70 -34.35 -9.09
CA ALA A 195 -0.06 -35.46 -8.55
C ALA A 195 0.83 -36.10 -7.49
N CYS A 196 0.61 -35.75 -6.22
CA CYS A 196 0.64 -36.83 -5.25
C CYS A 196 -0.72 -37.52 -5.40
N PRO A 197 -0.81 -38.74 -5.95
CA PRO A 197 -2.06 -39.46 -6.05
C PRO A 197 -2.39 -40.05 -4.67
N SER A 198 -2.68 -39.19 -3.70
CA SER A 198 -3.38 -39.60 -2.49
C SER A 198 -4.53 -38.61 -2.29
N GLY A 199 -5.68 -39.01 -2.82
CA GLY A 199 -6.94 -38.42 -2.41
C GLY A 199 -7.08 -38.53 -0.90
N PHE A 200 -7.91 -37.65 -0.34
CA PHE A 200 -8.62 -37.83 0.92
C PHE A 200 -8.50 -39.25 1.49
N LEU A 201 -7.49 -39.49 2.34
CA LEU A 201 -7.32 -40.57 3.32
C LEU A 201 -5.82 -40.70 3.68
N GLY A 202 -5.42 -39.97 4.72
CA GLY A 202 -4.77 -40.60 5.87
C GLY A 202 -3.31 -41.07 5.84
N GLU A 203 -2.49 -40.90 4.81
CA GLU A 203 -1.07 -41.31 4.90
C GLU A 203 -0.09 -40.22 4.43
N TYR A 204 0.62 -39.63 5.40
CA TYR A 204 1.69 -38.67 5.19
C TYR A 204 3.00 -39.41 4.84
N HIS A 205 3.48 -39.25 3.61
CA HIS A 205 4.81 -39.71 3.19
C HIS A 205 5.89 -38.79 3.78
N SER A 206 6.89 -39.37 4.44
CA SER A 206 7.96 -38.71 5.19
C SER A 206 8.82 -37.71 4.38
N ALA A 207 8.75 -37.74 3.05
CA ALA A 207 9.49 -36.83 2.18
C ALA A 207 8.88 -35.41 2.11
N CYS A 208 7.59 -35.23 2.42
CA CYS A 208 6.93 -33.91 2.40
C CYS A 208 7.10 -33.12 3.72
N GLN A 209 7.63 -33.73 4.78
CA GLN A 209 7.84 -33.05 6.07
C GLN A 209 9.16 -32.28 6.16
N ALA A 210 10.08 -32.41 5.19
CA ALA A 210 11.42 -31.83 5.28
C ALA A 210 11.53 -30.36 4.80
N LEU A 211 10.42 -29.71 4.48
CA LEU A 211 10.38 -28.29 4.05
C LEU A 211 9.44 -27.43 4.92
N GLY A 212 9.19 -27.85 6.17
CA GLY A 212 8.57 -27.03 7.22
C GLY A 212 9.60 -26.30 8.05
#